data_AF-A0A0R2DJT7-F1
#
_entry.id   AF-A0A0R2DJT7-F1
#
_cell.length_a   1.000
_cell.length_b   1.000
_cell.length_c   1.000
_cell.angle_alpha   90.00
_cell.angle_beta   90.00
_cell.angle_gamma   90.00
#
_symmetry.space_group_name_H-M   'P 1'
#
loop_
_entity.id
_entity.type
_entity.pdbx_description
1 polymer ?
#
loop_
_entity_poly.entity_id
_entity_poly.type
_entity_poly.pdbx_seq_one_letter_code
_entity_poly.pdbx_strand_id
1 'polypeptide(L)'
;MISKELVQSRDSRTILINNMSKEDQEYLREKYQLTTEMLIYAKDLRERARVEYDQPTQSWIMIYNAVAENFSRPVSPIAIVIRDKNVFVFTRTETQYIQNYFSKIDNTKLHIPLTHQTIWEMVFNALYQITTDFFDQIEELNAQRQELETEIRNSPNNDHIFELADLTKAMVYMLTSANSNTMAIESFKLYNRRLGILDLSQLEYERLDDVLIEARQAQQMAQLTSDITNKVADTYNNLIGNTTNNVMRFLTIYSIVLTIPTIVTGFYGMNVDLPLADSPFSWLFVVVIMVGIIWFMWWQMKRHHFF
;
A
#
# COMPACT_ATOMS: atom_id res chain seq x y z
N MET A 1 6.43 -7.93 31.37
CA MET A 1 7.70 -8.49 31.86
C MET A 1 8.71 -8.18 30.77
N ILE A 2 9.60 -7.20 30.96
CA ILE A 2 10.60 -6.81 29.95
C ILE A 2 11.33 -8.07 29.50
N SER A 3 11.22 -8.46 28.22
CA SER A 3 12.13 -9.43 27.62
C SER A 3 13.50 -8.77 27.54
N LYS A 4 14.24 -8.81 28.65
CA LYS A 4 15.55 -8.20 28.80
C LYS A 4 16.59 -9.04 28.06
N GLU A 5 16.56 -9.03 26.73
CA GLU A 5 17.76 -9.39 25.97
C GLU A 5 18.70 -8.18 26.02
N LEU A 6 19.59 -8.19 27.01
CA LEU A 6 20.71 -7.27 27.08
C LEU A 6 21.79 -7.78 26.13
N VAL A 7 21.80 -7.22 24.93
CA VAL A 7 22.89 -7.47 23.98
C VAL A 7 23.99 -6.46 24.32
N GLN A 8 25.13 -6.95 24.78
CA GLN A 8 26.31 -6.12 25.06
C GLN A 8 27.15 -5.99 23.79
N SER A 9 27.32 -4.76 23.29
CA SER A 9 28.41 -4.42 22.39
C SER A 9 29.61 -3.92 23.20
N ARG A 10 30.77 -3.78 22.55
CA ARG A 10 32.07 -3.44 23.16
C ARG A 10 32.03 -2.22 24.10
N ASP A 11 31.12 -1.26 23.86
CA ASP A 11 31.01 0.01 24.59
C ASP A 11 29.56 0.43 24.95
N SER A 12 28.56 -0.46 24.78
CA SER A 12 27.14 -0.07 24.86
C SER A 12 26.21 -1.16 25.39
N ARG A 13 25.05 -0.74 25.90
CA ARG A 13 23.94 -1.63 26.22
C ARG A 13 22.79 -1.38 25.26
N THR A 14 22.40 -2.41 24.53
CA THR A 14 21.16 -2.41 23.77
C THR A 14 20.03 -2.91 24.67
N ILE A 15 18.95 -2.14 24.73
CA ILE A 15 17.78 -2.41 25.55
C ILE A 15 16.60 -2.52 24.59
N LEU A 16 16.07 -3.73 24.46
CA LEU A 16 14.96 -4.05 23.58
C LEU A 16 13.65 -4.02 24.39
N ILE A 17 12.69 -3.22 23.95
CA ILE A 17 11.41 -3.05 24.62
C ILE A 17 10.30 -3.41 23.64
N ASN A 18 9.57 -4.49 23.93
CA ASN A 18 8.37 -4.84 23.18
C ASN A 18 7.12 -4.41 23.97
N ASN A 19 6.17 -3.74 23.31
CA ASN A 19 4.88 -3.37 23.90
C ASN A 19 5.02 -2.69 25.28
N MET A 20 5.71 -1.55 25.30
CA MET A 20 6.06 -0.82 26.52
C MET A 20 4.86 -0.62 27.47
N SER A 21 4.97 -1.15 28.70
CA SER A 21 3.96 -0.99 29.74
C SER A 21 4.11 0.33 30.51
N LYS A 22 3.17 0.65 31.42
CA LYS A 22 3.30 1.83 32.29
C LYS A 22 4.46 1.68 33.28
N GLU A 23 4.66 0.47 33.82
CA GLU A 23 5.78 0.16 34.70
C GLU A 23 7.13 0.31 33.96
N ASP A 24 7.18 -0.10 32.69
CA ASP A 24 8.37 0.08 31.86
C ASP A 24 8.68 1.57 31.64
N GLN A 25 7.65 2.40 31.43
CA GLN A 25 7.84 3.86 31.29
C GLN A 25 8.42 4.49 32.55
N GLU A 26 7.90 4.15 33.73
CA GLU A 26 8.41 4.65 35.01
C GLU A 26 9.87 4.23 35.21
N TYR A 27 10.17 2.95 34.97
CA TYR A 27 11.53 2.43 35.06
C TYR A 27 12.52 3.14 34.12
N LEU A 28 12.13 3.35 32.86
CA LEU A 28 12.97 4.02 31.85
C LEU A 28 13.22 5.49 32.20
N ARG A 29 12.22 6.18 32.76
CA ARG A 29 12.35 7.56 33.26
C ARG A 29 13.28 7.64 34.46
N GLU A 30 13.09 6.79 35.46
CA GLU A 30 13.87 6.86 36.70
C GLU A 30 15.32 6.43 36.50
N LYS A 31 15.54 5.31 35.78
CA LYS A 31 16.87 4.73 35.65
C LYS A 31 17.69 5.33 34.52
N TYR A 32 17.07 5.59 33.38
CA TYR A 32 17.75 6.02 32.15
C TYR A 32 17.44 7.47 31.77
N GLN A 33 16.66 8.18 32.59
CA GLN A 33 16.30 9.60 32.42
C GLN A 33 15.76 9.91 31.02
N LEU A 34 15.06 8.94 30.39
CA LEU A 34 14.34 9.19 29.15
C LEU A 34 13.20 10.17 29.42
N THR A 35 13.02 11.15 28.54
CA THR A 35 11.97 12.16 28.72
C THR A 35 10.60 11.55 28.47
N THR A 36 9.57 12.14 29.08
CA THR A 36 8.17 11.74 28.82
C THR A 36 7.84 11.84 27.33
N GLU A 37 8.39 12.85 26.65
CA GLU A 37 8.21 13.08 25.22
C GLU A 37 8.77 11.92 24.37
N MET A 38 10.00 11.46 24.63
CA MET A 38 10.59 10.29 23.97
C MET A 38 9.71 9.05 24.10
N LEU A 39 9.16 8.81 25.30
CA LEU A 39 8.31 7.66 25.57
C LEU A 39 6.92 7.77 24.93
N ILE A 40 6.40 9.00 24.77
CA ILE A 40 5.15 9.25 24.04
C ILE A 40 5.37 8.92 22.56
N TYR A 41 6.46 9.42 21.95
CA TYR A 41 6.79 9.12 20.56
C TYR A 41 6.97 7.61 20.32
N ALA A 42 7.67 6.92 21.22
CA ALA A 42 7.82 5.46 21.16
C ALA A 42 6.49 4.69 21.25
N LYS A 43 5.44 5.29 21.84
CA LYS A 43 4.13 4.67 22.03
C LYS A 43 3.10 5.07 20.98
N ASP A 44 3.33 6.10 20.18
CA ASP A 44 2.36 6.52 19.15
C ASP A 44 2.37 5.59 17.92
N LEU A 45 1.18 5.10 17.55
CA LEU A 45 0.94 4.21 16.41
C LEU A 45 0.91 4.94 15.07
N ARG A 46 0.89 6.27 15.10
CA ARG A 46 0.79 7.16 13.93
C ARG A 46 1.97 8.11 13.83
N GLU A 47 3.01 7.86 14.62
CA GLU A 47 4.20 8.69 14.59
C GLU A 47 4.85 8.62 13.21
N ARG A 48 5.29 9.77 12.71
CA ARG A 48 5.92 9.85 11.40
C ARG A 48 7.41 9.56 11.54
N ALA A 49 7.94 8.76 10.60
CA ALA A 49 9.37 8.54 10.53
C ALA A 49 10.12 9.87 10.40
N ARG A 50 11.09 10.07 11.30
CA ARG A 50 11.92 11.27 11.39
C ARG A 50 13.15 10.94 12.21
N VAL A 51 14.18 11.75 12.04
CA VAL A 51 15.32 11.75 12.95
C VAL A 51 15.45 13.11 13.58
N GLU A 52 15.65 13.14 14.89
CA GLU A 52 15.78 14.35 15.69
C GLU A 52 16.94 14.20 16.66
N TYR A 53 17.63 15.31 16.92
CA TYR A 53 18.64 15.39 17.96
C TYR A 53 18.16 16.35 19.05
N ASP A 54 17.89 15.80 20.23
CA ASP A 54 17.47 16.55 21.41
C ASP A 54 18.71 17.09 22.14
N GLN A 55 18.96 18.39 21.99
CA GLN A 55 20.13 19.09 22.55
C GLN A 55 20.16 19.03 24.08
N PRO A 56 19.07 19.38 24.82
CA PRO A 56 19.01 19.27 26.28
C PRO A 56 19.43 17.91 26.85
N THR A 57 19.02 16.82 26.20
CA THR A 57 19.27 15.46 26.70
C THR A 57 20.43 14.76 25.99
N GLN A 58 21.06 15.44 25.02
CA GLN A 58 22.10 14.90 24.13
C GLN A 58 21.72 13.54 23.54
N SER A 59 20.47 13.43 23.08
CA SER A 59 19.90 12.15 22.63
C SER A 59 19.50 12.21 21.17
N TRP A 60 19.80 11.14 20.44
CA TRP A 60 19.21 10.91 19.12
C TRP A 60 17.91 10.16 19.26
N ILE A 61 16.87 10.64 18.59
CA ILE A 61 15.56 10.00 18.49
C ILE A 61 15.32 9.71 17.01
N MET A 62 15.14 8.44 16.69
CA MET A 62 14.85 7.98 15.33
C MET A 62 13.53 7.23 15.35
N ILE A 63 12.53 7.78 14.65
CA ILE A 63 11.33 7.05 14.31
C ILE A 63 11.51 6.52 12.90
N TYR A 64 11.30 5.22 12.72
CA TYR A 64 11.44 4.56 11.43
C TYR A 64 10.25 3.64 11.20
N ASN A 65 9.69 3.62 10.00
CA ASN A 65 8.63 2.67 9.67
C ASN A 65 9.25 1.31 9.40
N ALA A 66 8.61 0.26 9.89
CA ALA A 66 8.90 -1.14 9.61
C ALA A 66 7.69 -1.82 8.98
N VAL A 67 7.91 -2.91 8.23
CA VAL A 67 6.83 -3.77 7.74
C VAL A 67 6.15 -4.41 8.94
N ALA A 68 4.82 -4.48 8.92
CA ALA A 68 4.04 -5.12 9.96
C ALA A 68 3.47 -6.43 9.42
N GLU A 69 3.46 -7.47 10.24
CA GLU A 69 2.93 -8.79 9.86
C GLU A 69 1.40 -8.79 9.55
N ASN A 70 0.69 -7.69 9.81
CA ASN A 70 -0.76 -7.58 9.60
C ASN A 70 -1.11 -6.76 8.34
N PHE A 71 -1.77 -7.41 7.37
CA PHE A 71 -2.16 -6.81 6.09
C PHE A 71 -3.07 -5.56 6.21
N SER A 72 -3.87 -5.44 7.28
CA SER A 72 -4.74 -4.26 7.49
C SER A 72 -3.98 -2.95 7.68
N ARG A 73 -2.73 -3.05 8.15
CA ARG A 73 -1.77 -1.95 8.22
C ARG A 73 -0.39 -2.54 7.91
N PRO A 74 0.08 -2.47 6.66
CA PRO A 74 1.31 -3.15 6.24
C PRO A 74 2.58 -2.54 6.87
N VAL A 75 2.44 -1.43 7.60
CA VAL A 75 3.53 -0.67 8.18
C VAL A 75 3.21 -0.26 9.61
N SER A 76 4.23 -0.29 10.47
CA SER A 76 4.17 0.22 11.84
C SER A 76 5.47 0.93 12.22
N PRO A 77 5.42 2.09 12.89
CA PRO A 77 6.63 2.78 13.34
C PRO A 77 7.30 2.02 14.48
N ILE A 78 8.62 2.05 14.48
CA ILE A 78 9.50 1.75 15.60
C ILE A 78 10.22 3.02 16.06
N ALA A 79 10.62 3.04 17.32
CA ALA A 79 11.46 4.11 17.84
C ALA A 79 12.82 3.56 18.28
N ILE A 80 13.89 4.24 17.89
CA ILE A 80 15.26 3.98 18.33
C ILE A 80 15.74 5.26 19.02
N VAL A 81 16.08 5.15 20.30
CA VAL A 81 16.63 6.26 21.09
C VAL A 81 18.06 5.92 21.47
N ILE A 82 18.99 6.85 21.25
CA ILE A 82 20.40 6.69 21.60
C ILE A 82 20.77 7.76 22.61
N ARG A 83 21.17 7.34 23.82
CA ARG A 83 21.52 8.22 24.94
C ARG A 83 22.56 7.56 25.84
N ASP A 84 23.59 8.30 26.25
CA ASP A 84 24.63 7.84 27.20
C ASP A 84 25.24 6.48 26.82
N LYS A 85 25.53 6.25 25.54
CA LYS A 85 25.99 4.97 24.97
C LYS A 85 25.01 3.79 25.19
N ASN A 86 23.74 4.06 25.41
CA ASN A 86 22.68 3.05 25.40
C ASN A 86 21.82 3.23 24.16
N VAL A 87 21.37 2.11 23.59
CA VAL A 87 20.42 2.07 22.48
C VAL A 87 19.12 1.47 23.02
N PHE A 88 18.03 2.21 22.92
CA PHE A 88 16.70 1.75 23.28
C PHE A 88 15.92 1.51 21.99
N VAL A 89 15.47 0.29 21.77
CA VAL A 89 14.66 -0.07 20.60
C VAL A 89 13.26 -0.42 21.08
N PHE A 90 12.29 0.38 20.67
CA PHE A 90 10.89 0.21 21.01
C PHE A 90 10.15 -0.42 19.83
N THR A 91 9.65 -1.63 20.04
CA THR A 91 8.86 -2.39 19.07
C THR A 91 7.48 -2.71 19.61
N ARG A 92 6.63 -3.20 18.72
CA ARG A 92 5.29 -3.69 19.03
C ARG A 92 5.19 -5.16 18.66
N THR A 93 4.04 -5.77 18.98
CA THR A 93 3.75 -7.16 18.57
C THR A 93 4.04 -7.37 17.09
N GLU A 94 3.52 -6.50 16.23
CA GLU A 94 3.63 -6.59 14.77
C GLU A 94 5.03 -6.31 14.21
N THR A 95 5.93 -5.74 15.01
CA THR A 95 7.32 -5.39 14.62
C THR A 95 8.36 -6.01 15.56
N GLN A 96 7.96 -7.00 16.35
CA GLN A 96 8.82 -7.62 17.36
C GLN A 96 10.02 -8.32 16.72
N TYR A 97 9.86 -8.82 15.49
CA TYR A 97 10.92 -9.50 14.75
C TYR A 97 12.18 -8.62 14.58
N ILE A 98 12.03 -7.29 14.56
CA ILE A 98 13.13 -6.31 14.42
C ILE A 98 14.12 -6.38 15.58
N GLN A 99 13.66 -6.81 16.76
CA GLN A 99 14.56 -7.03 17.89
C GLN A 99 15.71 -7.99 17.52
N ASN A 100 15.47 -8.93 16.59
CA ASN A 100 16.51 -9.82 16.07
C ASN A 100 17.60 -9.08 15.28
N TYR A 101 17.32 -7.96 14.65
CA TYR A 101 18.34 -7.15 13.95
C TYR A 101 19.30 -6.47 14.93
N PHE A 102 18.87 -6.33 16.17
CA PHE A 102 19.66 -5.80 17.27
C PHE A 102 20.21 -6.92 18.20
N SER A 103 19.73 -8.17 18.09
CA SER A 103 20.11 -9.28 18.97
C SER A 103 20.78 -10.49 18.31
N LYS A 104 20.51 -10.79 17.03
CA LYS A 104 21.05 -11.97 16.34
C LYS A 104 22.40 -11.70 15.68
N ILE A 105 23.38 -12.30 16.33
CA ILE A 105 24.80 -12.45 16.00
C ILE A 105 24.99 -13.57 14.95
N ASP A 106 24.34 -13.53 13.79
CA ASP A 106 24.63 -14.53 12.75
C ASP A 106 24.81 -13.94 11.35
N ASN A 107 26.08 -13.67 11.05
CA ASN A 107 26.61 -13.20 9.79
C ASN A 107 26.62 -14.29 8.72
N THR A 108 25.47 -14.65 8.17
CA THR A 108 25.47 -15.47 6.94
C THR A 108 25.66 -14.64 5.67
N LYS A 109 25.52 -13.31 5.73
CA LYS A 109 25.75 -12.42 4.56
C LYS A 109 26.99 -11.51 4.63
N LEU A 110 27.50 -11.16 5.82
CA LEU A 110 28.50 -10.07 5.94
C LEU A 110 29.88 -10.43 6.53
N HIS A 111 30.13 -11.63 7.07
CA HIS A 111 31.46 -12.07 7.57
C HIS A 111 32.21 -11.09 8.53
N ILE A 112 31.54 -10.28 9.36
CA ILE A 112 32.24 -9.38 10.31
C ILE A 112 32.07 -9.88 11.76
N PRO A 113 33.13 -10.34 12.45
CA PRO A 113 33.06 -10.69 13.87
C PRO A 113 32.65 -9.49 14.75
N LEU A 114 31.56 -9.65 15.50
CA LEU A 114 30.91 -8.60 16.32
C LEU A 114 31.74 -8.05 17.49
N THR A 115 32.94 -8.58 17.73
CA THR A 115 33.81 -8.12 18.81
C THR A 115 34.25 -6.65 18.65
N HIS A 116 33.99 -6.03 17.50
CA HIS A 116 34.41 -4.66 17.16
C HIS A 116 33.32 -3.72 16.61
N GLN A 117 32.03 -4.11 16.61
CA GLN A 117 30.96 -3.30 16.03
C GLN A 117 30.58 -2.11 16.96
N THR A 118 30.50 -0.91 16.41
CA THR A 118 30.08 0.30 17.14
C THR A 118 28.55 0.38 17.26
N ILE A 119 28.05 1.30 18.10
CA ILE A 119 26.60 1.56 18.24
C ILE A 119 25.98 1.94 16.89
N TRP A 120 26.63 2.83 16.13
CA TRP A 120 26.07 3.35 14.89
C TRP A 120 26.16 2.35 13.76
N GLU A 121 27.21 1.53 13.70
CA GLU A 121 27.27 0.44 12.74
C GLU A 121 26.14 -0.58 13.00
N MET A 122 25.84 -0.91 14.25
CA MET A 122 24.69 -1.75 14.61
C MET A 122 23.36 -1.13 14.18
N VAL A 123 23.17 0.16 14.48
CA VAL A 123 21.94 0.89 14.11
C VAL A 123 21.75 0.95 12.60
N PHE A 124 22.79 1.31 11.85
CA PHE A 124 22.70 1.40 10.39
C PHE A 124 22.50 0.02 9.77
N ASN A 125 23.18 -1.03 10.26
CA ASN A 125 22.93 -2.39 9.80
C ASN A 125 21.48 -2.84 10.08
N ALA A 126 20.91 -2.49 11.24
CA ALA A 126 19.51 -2.79 11.53
C ALA A 126 18.55 -2.01 10.62
N LEU A 127 18.80 -0.71 10.38
CA LEU A 127 18.02 0.09 9.44
C LEU A 127 18.12 -0.45 8.00
N TYR A 128 19.29 -0.97 7.60
CA TYR A 128 19.48 -1.62 6.31
C TYR A 128 18.58 -2.84 6.17
N GLN A 129 18.54 -3.73 7.17
CA GLN A 129 17.67 -4.92 7.16
C GLN A 129 16.19 -4.51 7.12
N ILE A 130 15.76 -3.56 7.96
CA ILE A 130 14.37 -3.06 7.94
C ILE A 130 14.00 -2.49 6.56
N THR A 131 14.93 -1.79 5.91
CA THR A 131 14.72 -1.23 4.57
C THR A 131 14.64 -2.33 3.51
N THR A 132 15.39 -3.41 3.68
CA THR A 132 15.34 -4.58 2.79
C THR A 132 14.00 -5.30 2.92
N ASP A 133 13.46 -5.44 4.14
CA ASP A 133 12.11 -6.00 4.35
C ASP A 133 11.03 -5.18 3.64
N PHE A 134 11.20 -3.84 3.59
CA PHE A 134 10.31 -2.97 2.80
C PHE A 134 10.34 -3.34 1.32
N PHE A 135 11.53 -3.56 0.77
CA PHE A 135 11.70 -3.94 -0.63
C PHE A 135 11.00 -5.27 -0.92
N ASP A 136 11.25 -6.29 -0.11
CA ASP A 136 10.64 -7.62 -0.24
C ASP A 136 9.11 -7.54 -0.18
N GLN A 137 8.56 -6.74 0.74
CA GLN A 137 7.12 -6.55 0.86
C GLN A 137 6.52 -5.83 -0.35
N ILE A 138 7.23 -4.85 -0.94
CA ILE A 138 6.77 -4.17 -2.16
C ILE A 138 6.76 -5.15 -3.34
N GLU A 139 7.76 -6.02 -3.46
CA GLU A 139 7.80 -7.06 -4.50
C GLU A 139 6.66 -8.07 -4.33
N GLU A 140 6.36 -8.49 -3.11
CA GLU A 140 5.23 -9.38 -2.83
C GLU A 140 3.90 -8.74 -3.24
N LEU A 141 3.65 -7.50 -2.82
CA LEU A 141 2.44 -6.77 -3.20
C LEU A 141 2.36 -6.56 -4.73
N ASN A 142 3.50 -6.36 -5.40
CA ASN A 142 3.56 -6.24 -6.86
C ASN A 142 3.21 -7.57 -7.55
N ALA A 143 3.66 -8.71 -7.00
CA ALA A 143 3.30 -10.03 -7.49
C ALA A 143 1.80 -10.32 -7.32
N GLN A 144 1.24 -10.01 -6.14
CA GLN A 144 -0.20 -10.11 -5.87
C GLN A 144 -1.03 -9.26 -6.87
N ARG A 145 -0.57 -8.04 -7.18
CA ARG A 145 -1.21 -7.21 -8.21
C ARG A 145 -1.19 -7.87 -9.59
N GLN A 146 -0.07 -8.47 -10.00
CA GLN A 146 0.06 -9.13 -11.31
C GLN A 146 -0.85 -10.36 -11.43
N GLU A 147 -0.97 -11.12 -10.33
CA GLU A 147 -1.90 -12.25 -10.24
C GLU A 147 -3.36 -11.75 -10.38
N LEU A 148 -3.76 -10.77 -9.58
CA LEU A 148 -5.10 -10.17 -9.64
C LEU A 148 -5.42 -9.58 -11.02
N GLU A 149 -4.45 -8.93 -11.67
CA GLU A 149 -4.61 -8.43 -13.04
C GLU A 149 -4.91 -9.56 -14.04
N THR A 150 -4.26 -10.71 -13.87
CA THR A 150 -4.50 -11.89 -14.71
C THR A 150 -5.88 -12.49 -14.46
N GLU A 151 -6.32 -12.56 -13.21
CA GLU A 151 -7.66 -13.02 -12.83
C GLU A 151 -8.75 -12.11 -13.37
N ILE A 152 -8.59 -10.78 -13.20
CA ILE A 152 -9.47 -9.76 -13.76
C ILE A 152 -9.60 -9.91 -15.27
N ARG A 153 -8.48 -10.14 -15.99
CA ARG A 153 -8.50 -10.28 -17.46
C ARG A 153 -9.29 -11.51 -17.90
N ASN A 154 -9.23 -12.60 -17.14
CA ASN A 154 -9.88 -13.86 -17.50
C ASN A 154 -11.36 -13.90 -17.07
N SER A 155 -11.69 -13.37 -15.89
CA SER A 155 -13.05 -13.38 -15.33
C SER A 155 -13.29 -12.16 -14.43
N PRO A 156 -13.69 -11.01 -15.00
CA PRO A 156 -14.04 -9.83 -14.22
C PRO A 156 -15.17 -10.11 -13.20
N ASN A 157 -14.96 -9.75 -11.94
CA ASN A 157 -15.96 -9.81 -10.88
C ASN A 157 -15.85 -8.57 -9.97
N ASN A 158 -16.96 -8.16 -9.35
CA ASN A 158 -17.02 -7.05 -8.40
C ASN A 158 -16.11 -7.26 -7.17
N ASP A 159 -15.86 -8.51 -6.78
CA ASP A 159 -14.98 -8.82 -5.63
C ASP A 159 -13.53 -8.37 -5.88
N HIS A 160 -13.04 -8.51 -7.11
CA HIS A 160 -11.69 -8.06 -7.50
C HIS A 160 -11.52 -6.53 -7.36
N ILE A 161 -12.61 -5.75 -7.34
CA ILE A 161 -12.54 -4.29 -7.08
C ILE A 161 -12.10 -4.05 -5.63
N PHE A 162 -12.64 -4.81 -4.68
CA PHE A 162 -12.28 -4.68 -3.27
C PHE A 162 -10.84 -5.12 -3.03
N GLU A 163 -10.41 -6.23 -3.63
CA GLU A 163 -9.03 -6.69 -3.56
C GLU A 163 -8.05 -5.68 -4.16
N LEU A 164 -8.40 -5.07 -5.30
CA LEU A 164 -7.58 -4.04 -5.91
C LEU A 164 -7.55 -2.76 -5.06
N ALA A 165 -8.66 -2.40 -4.42
CA ALA A 165 -8.71 -1.28 -3.49
C ALA A 165 -7.83 -1.52 -2.25
N ASP A 166 -7.81 -2.74 -1.72
CA ASP A 166 -6.95 -3.12 -0.60
C ASP A 166 -5.47 -3.11 -0.99
N LEU A 167 -5.12 -3.64 -2.17
CA LEU A 167 -3.75 -3.54 -2.72
C LEU A 167 -3.32 -2.09 -2.93
N THR A 168 -4.16 -1.26 -3.56
CA THR A 168 -3.91 0.17 -3.74
C THR A 168 -3.64 0.84 -2.40
N LYS A 169 -4.48 0.57 -1.39
CA LYS A 169 -4.32 1.12 -0.05
C LYS A 169 -3.00 0.67 0.58
N ALA A 170 -2.65 -0.60 0.49
CA ALA A 170 -1.38 -1.13 0.99
C ALA A 170 -0.18 -0.46 0.32
N MET A 171 -0.18 -0.33 -1.00
CA MET A 171 0.87 0.36 -1.78
C MET A 171 1.04 1.82 -1.36
N VAL A 172 -0.06 2.55 -1.12
CA VAL A 172 0.00 3.94 -0.64
C VAL A 172 0.64 4.05 0.74
N TYR A 173 0.32 3.14 1.66
CA TYR A 173 0.97 3.07 2.97
C TYR A 173 2.47 2.76 2.85
N MET A 174 2.84 1.80 2.00
CA MET A 174 4.23 1.45 1.73
C MET A 174 5.01 2.64 1.14
N LEU A 175 4.46 3.29 0.11
CA LEU A 175 5.06 4.47 -0.53
C LEU A 175 5.25 5.62 0.45
N THR A 176 4.22 5.96 1.22
CA THR A 176 4.29 7.06 2.20
C THR A 176 5.34 6.77 3.28
N SER A 177 5.43 5.51 3.70
CA SER A 177 6.38 5.07 4.73
C SER A 177 7.82 5.03 4.20
N ALA A 178 8.03 4.53 2.99
CA ALA A 178 9.32 4.54 2.31
C ALA A 178 9.83 5.97 2.08
N ASN A 179 8.97 6.87 1.60
CA ASN A 179 9.27 8.30 1.49
C ASN A 179 9.72 8.90 2.83
N SER A 180 8.98 8.63 3.90
CA SER A 180 9.28 9.17 5.24
C SER A 180 10.58 8.58 5.80
N ASN A 181 10.84 7.30 5.57
CA ASN A 181 12.08 6.63 5.95
C ASN A 181 13.29 7.24 5.22
N THR A 182 13.22 7.43 3.90
CA THR A 182 14.28 8.10 3.14
C THR A 182 14.55 9.50 3.67
N MET A 183 13.50 10.30 3.88
CA MET A 183 13.63 11.65 4.44
C MET A 183 14.26 11.66 5.84
N ALA A 184 13.98 10.65 6.66
CA ALA A 184 14.56 10.49 7.99
C ALA A 184 16.09 10.28 7.91
N ILE A 185 16.56 9.39 7.03
CA ILE A 185 17.99 9.14 6.82
C ILE A 185 18.70 10.36 6.22
N GLU A 186 18.09 11.03 5.24
CA GLU A 186 18.61 12.27 4.67
C GLU A 186 18.73 13.37 5.74
N SER A 187 17.71 13.49 6.60
CA SER A 187 17.70 14.45 7.71
C SER A 187 18.80 14.13 8.71
N PHE A 188 19.00 12.87 9.08
CA PHE A 188 20.11 12.45 9.94
C PHE A 188 21.46 12.88 9.37
N LYS A 189 21.72 12.59 8.09
CA LYS A 189 22.97 12.98 7.41
C LYS A 189 23.18 14.50 7.43
N LEU A 190 22.11 15.27 7.21
CA LEU A 190 22.14 16.73 7.29
C LEU A 190 22.39 17.25 8.70
N TYR A 191 21.70 16.71 9.72
CA TYR A 191 21.88 17.11 11.12
C TYR A 191 23.28 16.78 11.59
N ASN A 192 23.78 15.58 11.31
CA ASN A 192 25.13 15.20 11.72
C ASN A 192 26.18 16.13 11.09
N ARG A 193 26.07 16.41 9.79
CA ARG A 193 26.99 17.32 9.09
C ARG A 193 26.94 18.76 9.61
N ARG A 194 25.76 19.29 9.92
CA ARG A 194 25.59 20.68 10.38
C ARG A 194 26.04 20.88 11.83
N LEU A 195 25.67 19.94 12.69
CA LEU A 195 25.91 20.07 14.12
C LEU A 195 27.31 19.60 14.50
N GLY A 196 27.92 18.71 13.71
CA GLY A 196 29.26 18.16 14.00
C GLY A 196 29.32 17.40 15.32
N ILE A 197 28.17 16.93 15.82
CA ILE A 197 28.03 16.32 17.14
C ILE A 197 28.54 14.88 17.14
N LEU A 198 28.47 14.21 16.00
CA LEU A 198 28.80 12.81 15.89
C LEU A 198 29.94 12.58 14.90
N ASP A 199 31.08 12.15 15.45
CA ASP A 199 32.25 11.75 14.69
C ASP A 199 32.10 10.29 14.27
N LEU A 200 31.41 10.07 13.16
CA LEU A 200 31.28 8.75 12.53
C LEU A 200 32.62 8.38 11.88
N SER A 201 33.07 7.16 12.13
CA SER A 201 34.16 6.53 11.39
C SER A 201 33.79 6.36 9.91
N GLN A 202 34.81 6.16 9.07
CA GLN A 202 34.60 5.92 7.64
C GLN A 202 33.64 4.74 7.39
N LEU A 203 33.79 3.64 8.14
CA LEU A 203 32.94 2.46 8.00
C LEU A 203 31.47 2.78 8.35
N GLU A 204 31.22 3.58 9.40
CA GLU A 204 29.86 3.96 9.77
C GLU A 204 29.22 4.91 8.74
N TYR A 205 30.01 5.80 8.11
CA TYR A 205 29.53 6.60 6.99
C TYR A 205 29.19 5.75 5.77
N GLU A 206 30.00 4.74 5.44
CA GLU A 206 29.71 3.79 4.37
C GLU A 206 28.39 3.04 4.64
N ARG A 207 28.17 2.56 5.87
CA ARG A 207 26.90 1.93 6.26
C ARG A 207 25.70 2.87 6.19
N LEU A 208 25.85 4.12 6.60
CA LEU A 208 24.79 5.11 6.46
C LEU A 208 24.44 5.36 4.99
N ASP A 209 25.44 5.40 4.12
CA ASP A 209 25.24 5.58 2.67
C ASP A 209 24.57 4.36 2.04
N ASP A 210 24.95 3.14 2.44
CA ASP A 210 24.25 1.90 2.05
C ASP A 210 22.76 2.00 2.43
N VAL A 211 22.43 2.35 3.69
CA VAL A 211 21.02 2.50 4.11
C VAL A 211 20.27 3.52 3.25
N LEU A 212 20.91 4.63 2.88
CA LEU A 212 20.28 5.67 2.07
C LEU A 212 20.04 5.22 0.61
N ILE A 213 20.98 4.48 0.03
CA ILE A 213 20.83 3.93 -1.33
C ILE A 213 19.63 2.97 -1.37
N GLU A 214 19.57 2.03 -0.43
CA GLU A 214 18.51 1.05 -0.33
C GLU A 214 17.16 1.71 -0.03
N ALA A 215 17.12 2.73 0.83
CA ALA A 215 15.89 3.46 1.12
C ALA A 215 15.35 4.19 -0.13
N ARG A 216 16.24 4.79 -0.92
CA ARG A 216 15.88 5.42 -2.20
C ARG A 216 15.38 4.40 -3.22
N GLN A 217 15.98 3.21 -3.28
CA GLN A 217 15.53 2.15 -4.16
C GLN A 217 14.14 1.65 -3.75
N ALA A 218 13.90 1.39 -2.46
CA ALA A 218 12.58 1.00 -1.95
C ALA A 218 11.53 2.08 -2.24
N GLN A 219 11.88 3.37 -2.04
CA GLN A 219 11.01 4.49 -2.38
C GLN A 219 10.65 4.53 -3.87
N GLN A 220 11.62 4.38 -4.76
CA GLN A 220 11.39 4.39 -6.21
C GLN A 220 10.50 3.22 -6.64
N MET A 221 10.76 2.03 -6.09
CA MET A 221 9.96 0.84 -6.39
C MET A 221 8.53 0.96 -5.88
N ALA A 222 8.34 1.48 -4.66
CA ALA A 222 7.02 1.76 -4.11
C ALA A 222 6.25 2.77 -4.97
N GLN A 223 6.92 3.82 -5.45
CA GLN A 223 6.31 4.84 -6.31
C GLN A 223 5.83 4.23 -7.62
N LEU A 224 6.72 3.53 -8.33
CA LEU A 224 6.40 2.86 -9.60
C LEU A 224 5.24 1.88 -9.43
N THR A 225 5.30 1.06 -8.40
CA THR A 225 4.31 0.01 -8.17
C THR A 225 2.95 0.60 -7.78
N SER A 226 2.93 1.63 -6.92
CA SER A 226 1.71 2.37 -6.58
C SER A 226 1.07 3.01 -7.82
N ASP A 227 1.86 3.65 -8.68
CA ASP A 227 1.36 4.30 -9.90
C ASP A 227 0.76 3.29 -10.88
N ILE A 228 1.42 2.15 -11.08
CA ILE A 228 0.89 1.05 -11.92
C ILE A 228 -0.40 0.51 -11.33
N THR A 229 -0.44 0.25 -10.02
CA THR A 229 -1.63 -0.29 -9.33
C THR A 229 -2.83 0.64 -9.48
N ASN A 230 -2.63 1.95 -9.29
CA ASN A 230 -3.67 2.96 -9.51
C ASN A 230 -4.14 2.97 -10.98
N LYS A 231 -3.20 2.86 -11.93
CA LYS A 231 -3.56 2.82 -13.36
C LYS A 231 -4.38 1.59 -13.74
N VAL A 232 -4.06 0.43 -13.15
CA VAL A 232 -4.83 -0.81 -13.33
C VAL A 232 -6.23 -0.64 -12.73
N ALA A 233 -6.35 -0.08 -11.52
CA ALA A 233 -7.63 0.22 -10.88
C ALA A 233 -8.53 1.13 -11.71
N ASP A 234 -7.98 2.24 -12.21
CA ASP A 234 -8.71 3.16 -13.08
C ASP A 234 -9.16 2.49 -14.38
N THR A 235 -8.29 1.69 -14.98
CA THR A 235 -8.61 0.96 -16.22
C THR A 235 -9.73 -0.03 -15.99
N TYR A 236 -9.68 -0.76 -14.87
CA TYR A 236 -10.69 -1.75 -14.52
C TYR A 236 -12.06 -1.11 -14.23
N ASN A 237 -12.09 -0.03 -13.45
CA ASN A 237 -13.31 0.74 -13.21
C ASN A 237 -13.95 1.24 -14.51
N ASN A 238 -13.15 1.67 -15.49
CA ASN A 238 -13.64 2.08 -16.81
C ASN A 238 -14.23 0.92 -17.62
N LEU A 239 -13.66 -0.29 -17.54
CA LEU A 239 -14.20 -1.47 -18.23
C LEU A 239 -15.59 -1.85 -17.70
N ILE A 240 -15.79 -1.82 -16.38
CA ILE A 240 -17.09 -2.09 -15.74
C ILE A 240 -18.12 -1.01 -16.10
N GLY A 241 -17.71 0.26 -16.12
CA GLY A 241 -18.58 1.34 -16.61
C GLY A 241 -19.08 1.07 -18.04
N ASN A 242 -18.21 0.53 -18.91
CA ASN A 242 -18.54 0.22 -20.29
C ASN A 242 -19.51 -0.98 -20.43
N THR A 243 -19.40 -2.00 -19.58
CA THR A 243 -20.35 -3.13 -19.57
C THR A 243 -21.75 -2.68 -19.16
N THR A 244 -21.87 -1.75 -18.21
CA THR A 244 -23.16 -1.16 -17.81
C THR A 244 -23.83 -0.44 -18.99
N ASN A 245 -23.07 0.33 -19.77
CA ASN A 245 -23.57 0.97 -20.99
C ASN A 245 -24.05 -0.06 -22.02
N ASN A 246 -23.35 -1.19 -22.16
CA ASN A 246 -23.76 -2.27 -23.05
C ASN A 246 -25.06 -2.95 -22.60
N VAL A 247 -25.26 -3.16 -21.29
CA VAL A 247 -26.53 -3.72 -20.76
C VAL A 247 -27.69 -2.77 -20.98
N MET A 248 -27.53 -1.47 -20.67
CA MET A 248 -28.57 -0.47 -20.92
C MET A 248 -28.93 -0.41 -22.40
N ARG A 249 -27.93 -0.47 -23.28
CA ARG A 249 -28.12 -0.55 -24.73
C ARG A 249 -28.89 -1.82 -25.09
N PHE A 250 -28.49 -3.00 -24.63
CA PHE A 250 -29.21 -4.26 -24.90
C PHE A 250 -30.69 -4.18 -24.50
N LEU A 251 -30.99 -3.72 -23.29
CA LEU A 251 -32.37 -3.57 -22.82
C LEU A 251 -33.18 -2.57 -23.66
N THR A 252 -32.54 -1.47 -24.09
CA THR A 252 -33.18 -0.45 -24.94
C THR A 252 -33.51 -1.03 -26.32
N ILE A 253 -32.56 -1.72 -26.95
CA ILE A 253 -32.75 -2.38 -28.24
C ILE A 253 -33.90 -3.39 -28.15
N TYR A 254 -33.86 -4.25 -27.12
CA TYR A 254 -34.87 -5.27 -26.90
C TYR A 254 -36.27 -4.67 -26.71
N SER A 255 -36.37 -3.58 -25.93
CA SER A 255 -37.62 -2.86 -25.70
C SER A 255 -38.19 -2.25 -26.99
N ILE A 256 -37.35 -1.61 -27.81
CA ILE A 256 -37.77 -1.04 -29.11
C ILE A 256 -38.29 -2.14 -30.04
N VAL A 257 -37.57 -3.26 -30.13
CA VAL A 257 -37.96 -4.40 -30.98
C VAL A 257 -39.30 -4.99 -30.54
N LEU A 258 -39.58 -5.10 -29.23
CA LEU A 258 -40.87 -5.58 -28.73
C LEU A 258 -42.01 -4.56 -28.84
N THR A 259 -41.69 -3.27 -28.80
CA THR A 259 -42.70 -2.19 -28.85
C THR A 259 -43.36 -2.13 -30.24
N ILE A 260 -42.61 -2.35 -31.33
CA ILE A 260 -43.14 -2.23 -32.70
C ILE A 260 -44.28 -3.24 -32.96
N PRO A 261 -44.12 -4.56 -32.73
CA PRO A 261 -45.23 -5.51 -32.84
C PRO A 261 -46.41 -5.13 -31.96
N THR A 262 -46.15 -4.66 -30.72
CA THR A 262 -47.20 -4.29 -29.77
C THR A 262 -48.04 -3.11 -30.27
N ILE A 263 -47.41 -2.09 -30.85
CA ILE A 263 -48.13 -0.96 -31.46
C ILE A 263 -48.95 -1.43 -32.66
N VAL A 264 -48.34 -2.20 -33.56
CA VAL A 264 -49.02 -2.66 -34.79
C VAL A 264 -50.21 -3.57 -34.47
N THR A 265 -50.02 -4.55 -33.59
CA THR A 265 -51.10 -5.44 -33.11
C THR A 265 -52.13 -4.68 -32.28
N GLY A 266 -51.72 -3.69 -31.50
CA GLY A 266 -52.60 -2.81 -30.74
C GLY A 266 -53.56 -2.04 -31.64
N PHE A 267 -53.08 -1.43 -32.72
CA PHE A 267 -53.93 -0.75 -33.70
C PHE A 267 -54.90 -1.70 -34.39
N TYR A 268 -54.42 -2.85 -34.88
CA TYR A 268 -55.27 -3.85 -35.55
C TYR A 268 -56.21 -4.62 -34.60
N GLY A 269 -55.96 -4.54 -33.29
CA GLY A 269 -56.86 -5.05 -32.25
C GLY A 269 -57.92 -4.05 -31.80
N MET A 270 -57.89 -2.80 -32.30
CA MET A 270 -58.95 -1.84 -32.02
C MET A 270 -60.17 -2.14 -32.90
N ASN A 271 -61.37 -2.09 -32.33
CA ASN A 271 -62.63 -2.21 -33.06
C ASN A 271 -62.96 -0.90 -33.80
N VAL A 272 -62.07 -0.46 -34.69
CA VAL A 272 -62.21 0.74 -35.52
C VAL A 272 -61.99 0.33 -36.97
N ASP A 273 -62.81 0.86 -37.88
CA ASP A 273 -62.70 0.57 -39.32
C ASP A 273 -61.34 1.05 -39.84
N LEU A 274 -60.43 0.10 -40.05
CA LEU A 274 -59.09 0.33 -40.56
C LEU A 274 -59.03 0.08 -42.06
N PRO A 275 -58.30 0.92 -42.82
CA PRO A 275 -58.04 0.64 -44.23
C PRO A 275 -57.29 -0.71 -44.34
N LEU A 276 -57.72 -1.56 -45.28
CA LEU A 276 -57.20 -2.91 -45.48
C LEU A 276 -57.58 -3.93 -44.38
N ALA A 277 -58.62 -3.73 -43.58
CA ALA A 277 -59.08 -4.76 -42.61
C ALA A 277 -59.90 -5.90 -43.24
N ASP A 278 -60.68 -5.62 -44.30
CA ASP A 278 -61.68 -6.54 -44.86
C ASP A 278 -61.14 -7.57 -45.88
N SER A 279 -59.82 -7.63 -46.10
CA SER A 279 -59.22 -8.54 -47.10
C SER A 279 -58.73 -9.85 -46.46
N PRO A 280 -58.85 -11.01 -47.13
CA PRO A 280 -58.29 -12.27 -46.63
C PRO A 280 -56.77 -12.25 -46.40
N PHE A 281 -56.07 -11.32 -47.05
CA PHE A 281 -54.61 -11.17 -46.99
C PHE A 281 -54.14 -10.04 -46.08
N SER A 282 -55.05 -9.37 -45.36
CA SER A 282 -54.74 -8.23 -44.49
C SER A 282 -53.68 -8.56 -43.44
N TRP A 283 -53.78 -9.73 -42.81
CA TRP A 283 -52.79 -10.20 -41.83
C TRP A 283 -51.37 -10.28 -42.40
N LEU A 284 -51.23 -10.67 -43.67
CA LEU A 284 -49.93 -10.79 -44.34
C LEU A 284 -49.33 -9.40 -44.59
N PHE A 285 -50.16 -8.44 -44.99
CA PHE A 285 -49.72 -7.05 -45.20
C PHE A 285 -49.23 -6.39 -43.90
N VAL A 286 -49.93 -6.64 -42.79
CA VAL A 286 -49.52 -6.19 -41.44
C VAL A 286 -48.17 -6.76 -41.05
N VAL A 287 -47.96 -8.05 -41.26
CA VAL A 287 -46.68 -8.72 -40.96
C VAL A 287 -45.55 -8.13 -41.82
N VAL A 288 -45.78 -7.89 -43.11
CA VAL A 288 -44.75 -7.30 -44.01
C VAL A 288 -44.36 -5.89 -43.57
N ILE A 289 -45.34 -5.03 -43.22
CA ILE A 289 -45.04 -3.69 -42.70
C ILE A 289 -44.27 -3.77 -41.40
N MET A 290 -44.68 -4.64 -40.47
CA MET A 290 -44.01 -4.83 -39.18
C MET A 290 -42.55 -5.25 -39.36
N VAL A 291 -42.30 -6.26 -40.20
CA VAL A 291 -40.94 -6.72 -40.52
C VAL A 291 -40.14 -5.61 -41.21
N GLY A 292 -40.76 -4.83 -42.11
CA GLY A 292 -40.14 -3.69 -42.76
C GLY A 292 -39.68 -2.60 -41.79
N ILE A 293 -40.52 -2.26 -40.80
CA ILE A 293 -40.20 -1.27 -39.75
C ILE A 293 -39.07 -1.79 -38.85
N ILE A 294 -39.14 -3.06 -38.42
CA ILE A 294 -38.08 -3.69 -37.61
C ILE A 294 -36.76 -3.69 -38.38
N TRP A 295 -36.78 -4.05 -39.66
CA TRP A 295 -35.59 -4.07 -40.51
C TRP A 295 -35.01 -2.67 -40.73
N PHE A 296 -35.85 -1.67 -40.97
CA PHE A 296 -35.43 -0.28 -41.10
C PHE A 296 -34.77 0.25 -39.82
N MET A 297 -35.37 -0.04 -38.65
CA MET A 297 -34.78 0.32 -37.37
C MET A 297 -33.46 -0.42 -37.10
N TRP A 298 -33.40 -1.71 -37.39
CA TRP A 298 -32.16 -2.48 -37.28
C TRP A 298 -31.05 -1.90 -38.17
N TRP A 299 -31.38 -1.53 -39.41
CA TRP A 299 -30.44 -0.90 -40.34
C TRP A 299 -29.94 0.46 -39.84
N GLN A 300 -30.83 1.32 -39.35
CA GLN A 300 -30.48 2.60 -38.71
C GLN A 300 -29.53 2.39 -37.52
N MET A 301 -29.84 1.45 -36.64
CA MET A 301 -29.04 1.16 -35.45
C MET A 301 -27.65 0.62 -35.82
N LYS A 302 -27.56 -0.24 -36.83
CA LYS A 302 -26.28 -0.71 -37.37
C LYS A 302 -25.43 0.43 -37.95
N ARG A 303 -26.06 1.38 -38.66
CA ARG A 303 -25.38 2.52 -39.28
C ARG A 303 -24.80 3.51 -38.26
N HIS A 304 -25.47 3.67 -37.12
CA HIS A 304 -25.05 4.58 -36.05
C HIS A 304 -24.17 3.93 -34.97
N HIS A 305 -23.58 2.76 -35.24
CA HIS A 305 -22.75 2.01 -34.27
C HIS A 305 -23.47 1.72 -32.92
N PHE A 306 -24.81 1.62 -32.96
CA PHE A 306 -25.62 1.03 -31.89
C PHE A 306 -25.55 -0.52 -31.92
N PHE A 307 -24.74 -1.11 -32.81
CA PHE A 307 -24.21 -2.47 -32.69
C PHE A 307 -22.67 -2.43 -32.66
#